data_AF-A0A560DPU3-F1
#
_entry.id   AF-A0A560DPU3-F1
#
_cell.length_a   1.000
_cell.length_b   1.000
_cell.length_c   1.000
_cell.angle_alpha   90.00
_cell.angle_beta   90.00
_cell.angle_gamma   90.00
#
_symmetry.space_group_name_H-M   'P 1'
#
loop_
_entity.id
_entity.type
_entity.pdbx_description
1 polymer ?
#
loop_
_entity_poly.entity_id
_entity_poly.type
_entity_poly.pdbx_seq_one_letter_code
_entity_poly.pdbx_strand_id
1 'polypeptide(L)'
;MDDLDRKIELLKTSLAATWSDLAKSSGSADDKCQMRAQAKRCSEELRRCLLIAEAKQTREHAKALSDQDGRTLPKPNFRLLSTDAAAEAAGPG
;
A
#
# COMPACT_ATOMS: atom_id res chain seq x y z
N MET A 1 -4.74 7.06 -16.42
CA MET A 1 -5.74 6.81 -15.36
C MET A 1 -6.18 5.39 -15.55
N ASP A 2 -5.90 4.55 -14.58
CA ASP A 2 -6.12 3.12 -14.72
C ASP A 2 -7.62 2.83 -14.65
N ASP A 3 -8.09 1.75 -15.28
CA ASP A 3 -9.51 1.35 -15.23
C ASP A 3 -10.02 1.20 -13.78
N LEU A 4 -9.12 0.81 -12.87
CA LEU A 4 -9.39 0.71 -11.44
C LEU A 4 -9.63 2.10 -10.81
N ASP A 5 -8.80 3.10 -11.13
CA ASP A 5 -8.96 4.47 -10.62
C ASP A 5 -10.26 5.09 -11.13
N ARG A 6 -10.56 4.88 -12.42
CA ARG A 6 -11.82 5.35 -13.00
C ARG A 6 -13.03 4.71 -12.30
N LYS A 7 -12.95 3.42 -11.99
CA LYS A 7 -14.01 2.70 -11.24
C LYS A 7 -14.15 3.23 -9.82
N ILE A 8 -13.05 3.49 -9.11
CA ILE A 8 -13.06 4.08 -7.77
C ILE A 8 -13.76 5.45 -7.77
N GLU A 9 -13.41 6.32 -8.72
CA GLU A 9 -14.02 7.65 -8.80
C GLU A 9 -15.51 7.60 -9.17
N LEU A 10 -15.90 6.68 -10.06
CA LEU A 10 -17.32 6.44 -10.36
C LEU A 10 -18.10 5.99 -9.11
N LEU A 11 -17.56 5.04 -8.35
CA LEU A 11 -18.19 4.53 -7.14
C LEU A 11 -18.31 5.60 -6.05
N LYS A 12 -17.26 6.41 -5.84
CA LYS A 12 -17.31 7.56 -4.91
C LYS A 12 -18.41 8.53 -5.31
N THR A 13 -18.48 8.91 -6.59
CA THR A 13 -19.48 9.85 -7.10
C THR A 13 -20.89 9.30 -6.95
N SER A 14 -21.09 8.04 -7.29
CA SER A 14 -22.38 7.35 -7.13
C SER A 14 -22.82 7.27 -5.66
N LEU A 15 -21.88 6.97 -4.75
CA LEU A 15 -22.15 6.93 -3.32
C LEU A 15 -22.54 8.32 -2.79
N ALA A 16 -21.80 9.36 -3.16
CA ALA A 16 -22.08 10.73 -2.77
C ALA A 16 -23.46 11.20 -3.25
N ALA A 17 -23.80 10.90 -4.50
CA ALA A 17 -25.13 11.18 -5.06
C ALA A 17 -26.22 10.45 -4.27
N THR A 18 -26.05 9.15 -4.01
CA THR A 18 -27.04 8.34 -3.27
C THR A 18 -27.29 8.88 -1.86
N TRP A 19 -26.24 9.30 -1.14
CA TRP A 19 -26.39 9.91 0.19
C TRP A 19 -27.01 11.29 0.16
N SER A 20 -26.65 12.13 -0.82
CA SER A 20 -27.28 13.43 -1.05
C SER A 20 -28.78 13.27 -1.29
N ASP A 21 -29.15 12.33 -2.14
CA ASP A 21 -30.55 12.06 -2.48
C ASP A 21 -31.30 11.49 -1.28
N LEU A 22 -30.67 10.60 -0.49
CA LEU A 22 -31.27 10.08 0.73
C LEU A 22 -31.54 11.17 1.77
N ALA A 23 -30.60 12.12 1.93
CA ALA A 23 -30.75 13.24 2.84
C ALA A 23 -31.86 14.22 2.42
N LYS A 24 -32.09 14.36 1.11
CA LYS A 24 -33.13 15.22 0.53
C LYS A 24 -34.47 14.49 0.33
N SER A 25 -34.49 13.17 0.45
CA SER A 25 -35.65 12.35 0.12
C SER A 25 -36.79 12.53 1.12
N SER A 26 -37.91 13.06 0.62
CA SER A 26 -39.24 12.92 1.24
C SER A 26 -39.95 11.63 0.83
N GLY A 27 -39.25 10.72 0.14
CA GLY A 27 -39.80 9.46 -0.38
C GLY A 27 -40.22 8.49 0.70
N SER A 28 -40.85 7.39 0.27
CA SER A 28 -41.38 6.36 1.16
C SER A 28 -40.26 5.66 1.95
N ALA A 29 -40.64 4.98 3.02
CA ALA A 29 -39.70 4.16 3.79
C ALA A 29 -39.02 3.09 2.92
N ASP A 30 -39.76 2.52 1.96
CA ASP A 30 -39.26 1.50 1.03
C ASP A 30 -38.22 2.08 0.07
N ASP A 31 -38.46 3.27 -0.48
CA ASP A 31 -37.49 3.96 -1.34
C ASP A 31 -36.18 4.20 -0.58
N LYS A 32 -36.30 4.72 0.66
CA LYS A 32 -35.14 4.94 1.54
C LYS A 32 -34.43 3.64 1.92
N CYS A 33 -35.16 2.51 1.99
CA CYS A 33 -34.57 1.20 2.22
C CYS A 33 -33.76 0.74 1.00
N GLN A 34 -34.33 0.85 -0.20
CA GLN A 34 -33.65 0.48 -1.45
C GLN A 34 -32.41 1.33 -1.70
N MET A 35 -32.49 2.65 -1.48
CA MET A 35 -31.35 3.56 -1.61
C MET A 35 -30.23 3.21 -0.63
N ARG A 36 -30.55 2.88 0.63
CA ARG A 36 -29.55 2.41 1.60
C ARG A 36 -28.93 1.08 1.19
N ALA A 37 -29.72 0.15 0.67
CA ALA A 37 -29.20 -1.12 0.14
C ALA A 37 -28.27 -0.90 -1.06
N GLN A 38 -28.59 0.03 -1.96
CA GLN A 38 -27.71 0.44 -3.06
C GLN A 38 -26.42 1.08 -2.54
N ALA A 39 -26.50 2.04 -1.61
CA ALA A 39 -25.33 2.68 -1.01
C ALA A 39 -24.41 1.65 -0.33
N LYS A 40 -24.98 0.64 0.34
CA LYS A 40 -24.23 -0.46 0.96
C LYS A 40 -23.47 -1.27 -0.09
N ARG A 41 -24.14 -1.72 -1.16
CA ARG A 41 -23.49 -2.46 -2.26
C ARG A 41 -22.37 -1.65 -2.92
N CYS A 42 -22.61 -0.36 -3.16
CA CYS A 42 -21.62 0.55 -3.72
C CYS A 42 -20.40 0.71 -2.79
N SER A 43 -20.62 0.84 -1.49
CA SER A 43 -19.57 0.94 -0.47
C SER A 43 -18.71 -0.33 -0.38
N GLU A 44 -19.35 -1.50 -0.46
CA GLU A 44 -18.64 -2.80 -0.46
C GLU A 44 -17.75 -2.95 -1.69
N GLU A 45 -18.25 -2.58 -2.86
CA GLU A 45 -17.47 -2.62 -4.10
C GLU A 45 -16.32 -1.61 -4.08
N LEU A 46 -16.55 -0.40 -3.57
CA LEU A 46 -15.50 0.61 -3.41
C LEU A 46 -14.38 0.10 -2.49
N ARG A 47 -14.74 -0.55 -1.37
CA ARG A 47 -13.77 -1.16 -0.46
C ARG A 47 -12.92 -2.22 -1.17
N ARG A 48 -13.54 -3.08 -2.00
CA ARG A 48 -12.80 -4.08 -2.80
C ARG A 48 -11.83 -3.42 -3.78
N CYS A 49 -12.27 -2.38 -4.49
CA CYS A 49 -11.39 -1.67 -5.43
C CYS A 49 -10.19 -1.02 -4.72
N LEU A 50 -10.42 -0.41 -3.56
CA LEU A 50 -9.34 0.19 -2.76
C LEU A 50 -8.33 -0.85 -2.27
N LEU A 51 -8.80 -2.02 -1.80
CA LEU A 51 -7.90 -3.12 -1.41
C LEU A 51 -7.06 -3.64 -2.59
N ILE A 52 -7.64 -3.71 -3.79
CA ILE A 52 -6.90 -4.09 -5.00
C ILE A 52 -5.84 -3.02 -5.33
N ALA A 53 -6.18 -1.74 -5.23
CA ALA A 53 -5.25 -0.64 -5.49
C ALA A 53 -4.07 -0.66 -4.51
N GLU A 54 -4.36 -0.84 -3.21
CA GLU A 54 -3.35 -0.97 -2.16
C GLU A 54 -2.44 -2.18 -2.38
N ALA A 55 -3.01 -3.32 -2.77
CA ALA A 55 -2.24 -4.53 -3.08
C ALA A 55 -1.32 -4.33 -4.30
N LYS A 56 -1.78 -3.60 -5.33
CA LYS A 56 -0.94 -3.25 -6.49
C LYS A 56 0.21 -2.34 -6.08
N GLN A 57 -0.08 -1.28 -5.34
CA GLN A 57 0.93 -0.33 -4.86
C GLN A 57 1.99 -1.03 -3.99
N THR A 58 1.56 -1.90 -3.08
CA THR A 58 2.46 -2.67 -2.21
C THR A 58 3.38 -3.58 -3.04
N ARG A 59 2.85 -4.24 -4.07
CA ARG A 59 3.64 -5.10 -4.97
C ARG A 59 4.65 -4.31 -5.79
N GLU A 60 4.26 -3.15 -6.29
CA GLU A 60 5.16 -2.26 -7.04
C GLU A 60 6.29 -1.74 -6.15
N HIS A 61 5.97 -1.33 -4.93
CA HIS A 61 6.97 -0.90 -3.95
C HIS A 61 7.93 -2.05 -3.57
N ALA A 62 7.42 -3.26 -3.34
CA ALA A 62 8.25 -4.43 -3.05
C ALA A 62 9.18 -4.79 -4.22
N LYS A 63 8.70 -4.71 -5.46
CA LYS A 63 9.53 -4.90 -6.66
C LYS A 63 10.62 -3.83 -6.76
N ALA A 64 10.26 -2.56 -6.56
CA ALA A 64 11.21 -1.45 -6.61
C ALA A 64 12.32 -1.59 -5.55
N LEU A 65 12.01 -2.10 -4.36
CA LEU A 65 12.99 -2.42 -3.32
C LEU A 65 13.89 -3.60 -3.73
N SER A 66 13.30 -4.70 -4.23
CA SER A 66 14.06 -5.86 -4.70
C SER A 66 15.00 -5.51 -5.87
N ASP A 67 14.58 -4.64 -6.78
CA ASP A 67 15.40 -4.20 -7.91
C ASP A 67 16.59 -3.31 -7.45
N GLN A 68 16.45 -2.63 -6.32
CA GLN A 68 17.56 -1.90 -5.70
C GLN A 68 18.56 -2.85 -5.02
N ASP A 69 18.08 -3.89 -4.34
CA ASP A 69 18.94 -4.91 -3.72
C ASP A 69 19.67 -5.81 -4.74
N GLY A 70 19.12 -5.96 -5.94
CA GLY A 70 19.76 -6.65 -7.07
C GLY A 70 20.96 -5.91 -7.66
N ARG A 71 21.13 -4.61 -7.37
CA ARG A 71 22.38 -3.90 -7.63
C ARG A 71 23.31 -4.18 -6.46
N THR A 72 24.14 -5.21 -6.62
CA THR A 72 25.18 -5.61 -5.68
C THR A 72 25.86 -4.38 -5.07
N LEU A 73 25.50 -4.02 -3.84
CA LEU A 73 26.31 -3.14 -3.02
C LEU A 73 27.67 -3.83 -2.89
N PRO A 74 28.79 -3.15 -3.20
CA PRO A 74 30.10 -3.75 -3.06
C PRO A 74 30.23 -4.26 -1.63
N LYS A 75 30.49 -5.57 -1.50
CA LYS A 75 30.63 -6.29 -0.24
C LYS A 75 31.53 -5.45 0.68
N PRO A 76 31.03 -4.95 1.83
CA PRO A 76 31.86 -4.16 2.72
C PRO A 76 33.04 -5.03 3.14
N ASN A 77 34.23 -4.67 2.67
CA ASN A 77 35.47 -5.29 3.11
C ASN A 77 35.72 -4.83 4.54
N PHE A 78 35.18 -5.57 5.51
CA PHE A 78 35.61 -5.50 6.89
C PHE A 78 37.00 -6.12 6.99
N ARG A 79 38.03 -5.40 6.53
CA ARG A 79 39.40 -5.67 6.98
C ARG A 79 39.46 -5.23 8.43
N LEU A 80 39.29 -6.18 9.35
CA LEU A 80 39.79 -6.02 10.71
C LEU A 80 41.27 -5.69 10.58
N LEU A 81 41.67 -4.51 11.05
CA LEU A 81 43.06 -4.18 11.30
C LEU A 81 43.51 -5.10 12.43
N SER A 82 44.09 -6.26 12.09
CA SER A 82 44.91 -7.00 13.03
C SER A 82 46.07 -6.10 13.40
N THR A 83 45.99 -5.48 14.57
CA THR A 83 47.14 -4.88 15.23
C THR A 83 48.12 -5.99 15.58
N ASP A 84 49.05 -6.24 14.67
CA ASP A 84 50.37 -6.77 15.01
C ASP A 84 51.06 -5.71 15.86
N ALA A 85 50.97 -5.86 17.17
CA ALA A 85 51.75 -5.10 18.13
C ALA A 85 51.93 -5.92 19.41
N ALA A 86 52.85 -6.88 19.36
CA ALA A 86 53.84 -7.13 20.43
C ALA A 86 54.62 -8.42 20.13
N ALA A 87 55.48 -8.38 19.11
CA ALA A 87 56.72 -9.15 19.17
C ALA A 87 57.72 -8.31 19.98
N GLU A 88 57.96 -8.67 21.24
CA GLU A 88 59.28 -8.66 21.89
C GLU A 88 59.15 -8.96 23.39
N ALA A 89 59.38 -10.21 23.75
CA ALA A 89 60.05 -10.58 24.99
C ALA A 89 60.55 -12.03 24.86
N ALA A 90 61.37 -12.28 23.84
CA ALA A 90 62.27 -13.42 23.82
C ALA A 90 63.70 -12.86 23.85
N GLY A 91 64.29 -12.87 25.05
CA GLY A 91 65.71 -12.60 25.27
C GLY A 91 66.29 -13.73 26.13
N PRO A 92 67.42 -14.35 25.73
CA PRO A 92 67.92 -15.60 26.29
C PRO A 92 68.82 -15.38 27.52
N GLY A 93 68.93 -16.41 28.38
CA GLY A 93 69.85 -16.46 29.51
C GLY A 93 69.58 -17.66 30.41
#